data_AF-A0A7C7E3V4-F1
#
_entry.id   AF-A0A7C7E3V4-F1
#
_cell.length_a   1.000
_cell.length_b   1.000
_cell.length_c   1.000
_cell.angle_alpha   90.00
_cell.angle_beta   90.00
_cell.angle_gamma   90.00
#
_symmetry.space_group_name_H-M   'P 1'
#
loop_
_entity.id
_entity.type
_entity.pdbx_description
1 polymer ?
#
loop_
_entity_poly.entity_id
_entity_poly.type
_entity_poly.pdbx_seq_one_letter_code
_entity_poly.pdbx_strand_id
1 'polypeptide(L)'
;MQELKVLSPTAILGYGFPEESFENGLSQKPDIIAVDAGSTDPGPYYLGAGVSFTDREAVKRDLKLMLKAGKKLSIPVLVGTAGGSGAN
;
A
#
# COMPACT_ATOMS: atom_id res chain seq x y z
N MET A 1 23.70 -11.18 -10.54
CA MET A 1 22.34 -11.03 -10.00
C MET A 1 21.59 -10.08 -10.91
N GLN A 2 20.30 -10.36 -11.18
CA GLN A 2 19.42 -9.37 -11.80
C GLN A 2 18.99 -8.37 -10.73
N GLU A 3 18.94 -7.09 -11.09
CA GLU A 3 18.39 -6.02 -10.28
C GLU A 3 16.86 -6.16 -10.21
N LEU A 4 16.27 -5.84 -9.05
CA LEU A 4 14.81 -5.75 -8.87
C LEU A 4 14.49 -4.36 -8.30
N LYS A 5 13.69 -3.58 -9.02
CA LYS A 5 13.28 -2.24 -8.62
C LYS A 5 11.86 -2.26 -8.06
N VAL A 6 11.74 -1.93 -6.78
CA VAL A 6 10.46 -1.90 -6.05
C VAL A 6 10.00 -0.46 -5.87
N LEU A 7 8.77 -0.15 -6.27
CA LEU A 7 8.11 1.09 -5.89
C LEU A 7 7.22 0.84 -4.67
N SER A 8 7.57 1.45 -3.53
CA SER A 8 6.72 1.50 -2.35
C SER A 8 6.08 2.89 -2.23
N PRO A 9 4.78 3.05 -2.51
CA PRO A 9 4.15 4.36 -2.61
C PRO A 9 3.87 4.97 -1.23
N THR A 10 3.72 4.15 -0.18
CA THR A 10 3.42 4.60 1.18
C THR A 10 3.95 3.61 2.20
N ALA A 11 4.09 4.06 3.45
CA ALA A 11 4.58 3.23 4.55
C ALA A 11 3.54 2.22 5.04
N ILE A 12 2.26 2.59 5.01
CA ILE A 12 1.13 1.79 5.49
C ILE A 12 -0.01 1.94 4.49
N LEU A 13 -0.57 0.81 4.05
CA LEU A 13 -1.72 0.81 3.16
C LEU A 13 -2.89 1.63 3.75
N GLY A 14 -3.33 2.67 3.04
CA GLY A 14 -4.40 3.57 3.48
C GLY A 14 -3.90 4.86 4.13
N TYR A 15 -2.59 5.08 4.26
CA TYR A 15 -2.04 6.39 4.66
C TYR A 15 -2.09 7.43 3.54
N GLY A 16 -2.30 6.97 2.30
CA GLY A 16 -2.19 7.85 1.15
C GLY A 16 -0.76 8.15 0.77
N PHE A 17 -0.66 8.80 -0.39
CA PHE A 17 0.58 9.29 -0.99
C PHE A 17 0.22 10.35 -2.05
N PRO A 18 1.11 11.33 -2.29
CA PRO A 18 0.93 12.28 -3.38
C PRO A 18 0.98 11.57 -4.74
N GLU A 19 -0.01 11.83 -5.59
CA GLU A 19 -0.08 11.20 -6.93
C GLU A 19 1.10 11.61 -7.80
N GLU A 20 1.58 12.84 -7.68
CA GLU A 20 2.78 13.31 -8.39
C GLU A 20 4.03 12.51 -8.01
N SER A 21 4.24 12.25 -6.72
CA SER A 21 5.36 11.40 -6.25
C SER A 21 5.22 9.96 -6.76
N PHE A 22 4.00 9.45 -6.81
CA PHE A 22 3.73 8.12 -7.34
C PHE A 22 4.05 8.03 -8.84
N GLU A 23 3.57 8.98 -9.65
CA GLU A 23 3.86 9.03 -11.09
C GLU A 23 5.37 9.20 -11.37
N ASN A 24 6.07 10.02 -10.57
CA ASN A 24 7.54 10.13 -10.63
C ASN A 24 8.24 8.81 -10.28
N GLY A 25 7.69 8.03 -9.36
CA GLY A 25 8.16 6.67 -9.06
C GLY A 25 7.93 5.71 -10.22
N LEU A 26 6.75 5.76 -10.84
CA LEU A 26 6.40 4.94 -12.00
C LEU A 26 7.28 5.26 -13.22
N SER A 27 7.68 6.52 -13.42
CA SER A 27 8.56 6.90 -14.53
C SER A 27 9.95 6.26 -14.45
N GLN A 28 10.36 5.80 -13.26
CA GLN A 28 11.61 5.04 -13.07
C GLN A 28 11.51 3.57 -13.50
N LYS A 29 10.36 3.13 -14.03
CA LYS A 29 10.10 1.77 -14.52
C LYS A 29 10.38 0.71 -13.44
N PRO A 30 9.60 0.70 -12.34
CA PRO A 30 9.71 -0.35 -11.34
C PRO A 30 9.25 -1.70 -11.91
N ASP A 31 9.79 -2.79 -11.38
CA ASP A 31 9.40 -4.16 -11.72
C ASP A 31 8.20 -4.62 -10.90
N ILE A 32 7.92 -3.95 -9.78
CA ILE A 32 6.83 -4.26 -8.86
C ILE A 32 6.41 -3.02 -8.08
N ILE A 33 5.12 -2.91 -7.82
CA ILE A 33 4.56 -1.94 -6.86
C ILE A 33 4.20 -2.74 -5.61
N ALA A 34 4.77 -2.39 -4.46
CA ALA A 34 4.57 -3.15 -3.22
C ALA A 34 4.11 -2.22 -2.09
N VAL A 35 3.23 -2.73 -1.22
CA VAL A 35 2.81 -2.03 0.00
C VAL A 35 2.63 -3.04 1.12
N ASP A 36 2.77 -2.57 2.35
CA ASP A 36 2.47 -3.34 3.56
C ASP A 36 1.58 -2.51 4.50
N ALA A 37 0.91 -3.14 5.46
CA ALA A 37 0.19 -2.43 6.52
C ALA A 37 1.09 -2.12 7.73
N GLY A 38 2.28 -2.72 7.82
CA GLY A 38 3.46 -2.27 8.58
C GLY A 38 3.34 -2.17 10.12
N SER A 39 2.14 -2.16 10.69
CA SER A 39 1.89 -2.01 12.12
C SER A 39 0.93 -3.08 12.64
N THR A 40 1.37 -3.78 13.69
CA THR A 40 0.56 -4.75 14.43
C THR A 40 -0.04 -4.15 15.71
N ASP A 41 0.46 -3.00 16.17
CA ASP A 41 -0.05 -2.29 17.36
C ASP A 41 -0.50 -0.87 17.01
N PRO A 42 -1.72 -0.72 16.45
CA PRO A 42 -2.36 0.59 16.25
C PRO A 42 -2.81 1.25 17.55
N GLY A 43 -2.59 0.61 18.71
CA GLY A 43 -3.05 1.06 20.02
C GLY A 43 -4.30 0.31 20.52
N PRO A 44 -4.57 0.39 21.84
CA PRO A 44 -5.54 -0.46 22.52
C PRO A 44 -6.99 -0.29 22.02
N TYR A 45 -7.34 0.90 21.51
CA TYR A 45 -8.66 1.16 20.98
C TYR A 45 -8.97 0.30 19.74
N TYR A 46 -8.13 0.41 18.70
CA TYR A 46 -8.34 -0.31 17.44
C TYR A 46 -8.25 -1.81 17.64
N LEU A 47 -7.27 -2.26 18.45
CA LEU A 47 -7.09 -3.66 18.80
C LEU A 47 -8.30 -4.24 19.55
N GLY A 48 -8.84 -3.50 20.52
CA GLY A 48 -9.98 -3.95 21.31
C GLY A 48 -11.31 -3.89 20.56
N ALA A 49 -11.47 -2.93 19.63
CA ALA A 49 -12.70 -2.73 18.88
C ALA A 49 -12.80 -3.60 17.62
N GLY A 50 -11.71 -4.21 17.15
CA GLY A 50 -11.73 -4.99 15.90
C GLY A 50 -11.87 -4.12 14.64
N VAL A 51 -11.50 -2.84 14.73
CA VAL A 51 -11.70 -1.85 13.65
C VAL A 51 -10.36 -1.35 13.15
N SER A 52 -10.24 -1.21 11.82
CA SER A 52 -9.01 -0.71 11.20
C SER A 52 -8.69 0.71 11.66
N PHE A 53 -7.41 0.97 11.94
CA PHE A 53 -6.93 2.33 12.19
C PHE A 53 -6.79 3.18 10.91
N THR A 54 -6.78 2.55 9.74
CA THR A 54 -6.87 3.22 8.45
C THR A 54 -8.31 3.27 7.95
N ASP A 55 -8.67 4.40 7.34
CA ASP A 55 -9.99 4.58 6.74
C ASP A 55 -10.20 3.67 5.52
N ARG A 56 -11.41 3.12 5.38
CA ARG A 56 -11.75 2.18 4.31
C ARG A 56 -11.65 2.82 2.92
N GLU A 57 -12.05 4.07 2.77
CA GLU A 57 -11.98 4.78 1.49
C GLU A 57 -10.55 5.17 1.15
N ALA A 58 -9.72 5.48 2.14
CA ALA A 58 -8.28 5.69 1.94
C ALA A 58 -7.58 4.41 1.45
N VAL A 59 -7.85 3.25 2.06
CA VAL A 59 -7.32 1.96 1.58
C VAL A 59 -7.76 1.68 0.14
N LYS A 60 -9.03 1.91 -0.18
CA LYS A 60 -9.53 1.73 -1.56
C LYS A 60 -8.87 2.70 -2.54
N ARG A 61 -8.64 3.96 -2.15
CA ARG A 61 -7.95 4.95 -2.99
C ARG A 61 -6.56 4.44 -3.36
N ASP A 62 -5.78 4.02 -2.38
CA ASP A 62 -4.40 3.57 -2.57
C ASP A 62 -4.37 2.33 -3.48
N LEU A 63 -5.17 1.31 -3.17
CA LEU A 63 -5.28 0.10 -4.01
C LEU A 63 -5.73 0.44 -5.43
N LYS A 64 -6.68 1.35 -5.61
CA LYS A 64 -7.18 1.74 -6.94
C LYS A 64 -6.08 2.37 -7.79
N LEU A 65 -5.26 3.25 -7.20
CA LEU A 65 -4.13 3.88 -7.90
C LEU A 65 -3.06 2.83 -8.24
N MET A 66 -2.67 2.01 -7.27
CA MET A 66 -1.67 0.95 -7.45
C MET A 66 -2.08 -0.07 -8.51
N LEU A 67 -3.31 -0.60 -8.43
CA LEU A 67 -3.81 -1.62 -9.37
C LEU A 67 -3.96 -1.08 -10.80
N LYS A 68 -4.37 0.18 -10.96
CA LYS A 68 -4.41 0.84 -12.27
C LYS A 68 -3.01 0.96 -12.86
N ALA A 69 -2.02 1.39 -12.07
CA ALA A 69 -0.65 1.52 -12.51
C ALA A 69 -0.01 0.16 -12.85
N GLY A 70 -0.17 -0.84 -11.98
CA GLY A 70 0.30 -2.20 -12.21
C GLY A 70 -0.27 -2.81 -13.49
N LYS A 71 -1.59 -2.66 -13.71
CA LYS A 71 -2.23 -3.09 -14.97
C LYS A 71 -1.68 -2.34 -16.18
N LYS A 72 -1.50 -1.02 -16.09
CA LYS A 72 -0.99 -0.18 -17.20
C LYS A 72 0.45 -0.56 -17.59
N LEU A 73 1.30 -0.83 -16.60
CA LEU A 73 2.71 -1.18 -16.81
C LEU A 73 2.93 -2.69 -17.00
N SER A 74 1.90 -3.52 -16.83
CA SER A 74 1.99 -4.98 -16.83
C SER A 74 2.99 -5.52 -15.79
N ILE A 75 3.00 -4.91 -14.61
CA ILE A 75 3.83 -5.31 -13.46
C ILE A 75 2.96 -5.73 -12.27
N PRO A 76 3.43 -6.65 -11.42
CA PRO A 76 2.69 -7.07 -10.24
C PRO A 76 2.47 -5.94 -9.23
N VAL A 77 1.34 -6.03 -8.53
CA VAL A 77 1.04 -5.27 -7.32
C VAL A 77 1.01 -6.25 -6.16
N LEU A 78 1.86 -6.03 -5.15
CA LEU A 78 1.97 -6.90 -3.98
C LEU A 78 1.51 -6.16 -2.72
N VAL A 79 0.64 -6.82 -1.96
CA VAL A 79 0.22 -6.39 -0.64
C VAL A 79 0.77 -7.41 0.35
N GLY A 80 1.73 -7.01 1.18
CA GLY A 80 2.36 -7.89 2.16
C GLY A 80 1.37 -8.29 3.25
N THR A 81 0.81 -7.29 3.92
CA THR A 81 -0.27 -7.45 4.90
C THR A 81 -1.31 -6.33 4.76
N ALA A 82 -2.50 -6.56 5.31
CA ALA A 82 -3.60 -5.60 5.39
C ALA A 82 -4.15 -5.54 6.84
N GLY A 83 -3.25 -5.60 7.83
CA GLY A 83 -3.58 -5.62 9.26
C GLY A 83 -3.96 -4.25 9.82
N GLY A 84 -3.94 -4.14 11.16
CA GLY A 84 -4.21 -2.88 11.88
C GLY A 84 -5.62 -2.75 12.47
N SER A 85 -6.44 -3.80 12.42
CA SER A 85 -7.76 -3.84 13.08
C SER A 85 -7.79 -4.64 14.38
N GLY A 86 -6.71 -5.36 14.73
CA GLY A 86 -6.71 -6.33 15.83
C GLY A 86 -7.65 -7.53 15.63
N ALA A 87 -8.18 -7.71 14.43
CA ALA A 87 -9.11 -8.77 14.04
C ALA A 87 -8.61 -9.49 12.77
N ASN A 88 -9.08 -10.72 12.56
CA ASN A 88 -8.75 -11.58 11.41
C ASN A 88 -9.80 -11.49 10.30
#